data_AF-A0A9E2XWW7-F1
#
_entry.id   AF-A0A9E2XWW7-F1
#
_cell.length_a   1.000
_cell.length_b   1.000
_cell.length_c   1.000
_cell.angle_alpha   90.00
_cell.angle_beta   90.00
_cell.angle_gamma   90.00
#
_symmetry.space_group_name_H-M   'P 1'
#
loop_
_entity.id
_entity.type
_entity.pdbx_description
1 polymer ?
#
loop_
_entity_poly.entity_id
_entity_poly.type
_entity_poly.pdbx_seq_one_letter_code
_entity_poly.pdbx_strand_id
1 'polypeptide(L)'
;MGIFLSKRELAETEPAEELEFKSPVPTRMVSNGEFNPLPQTHRQRQFEERLKDLSEASARKLGVDRRQFLRTSCGMAAAFVALNDVFGPIFDVSSAEAAQPEAAAERANGLAGQFILDDQVHFVRDDYKVEDILGLAKYAGQHWNPALLKDQIGISLDRYKFENFLKEVYLDSDT
;
A
#
# COMPACT_ATOMS: atom_id res chain seq x y z
N MET A 1 0.01 -18.46 8.59
CA MET A 1 0.47 -17.21 9.21
C MET A 1 0.59 -17.42 10.71
N GLY A 2 1.71 -17.06 11.34
CA GLY A 2 1.81 -17.10 12.80
C GLY A 2 1.36 -15.77 13.39
N ILE A 3 0.47 -15.79 14.39
CA ILE A 3 0.14 -14.58 15.16
C ILE A 3 1.23 -14.39 16.20
N PHE A 4 1.91 -13.25 16.19
CA PHE A 4 2.97 -12.91 17.14
C PHE A 4 2.46 -12.08 18.33
N LEU A 5 1.19 -11.66 18.29
CA LEU A 5 0.52 -11.03 19.43
C LEU A 5 0.34 -12.04 20.57
N SER A 6 0.67 -11.61 21.78
CA SER A 6 0.27 -12.34 22.99
C SER A 6 -1.25 -12.40 23.12
N LYS A 7 -1.76 -13.34 23.93
CA LYS A 7 -3.20 -13.44 24.21
C LYS A 7 -3.78 -12.12 24.77
N ARG A 8 -3.00 -11.36 25.53
CA ARG A 8 -3.39 -10.06 26.07
C ARG A 8 -3.54 -9.03 24.96
N GLU A 9 -2.53 -8.90 24.10
CA GLU A 9 -2.54 -7.95 22.99
C GLU A 9 -3.65 -8.27 21.99
N LEU A 10 -3.87 -9.55 21.68
CA LEU A 10 -4.96 -9.96 20.79
C LEU A 10 -6.33 -9.59 21.36
N ALA A 11 -6.52 -9.67 22.69
CA ALA A 11 -7.76 -9.27 23.35
C ALA A 11 -7.99 -7.74 23.36
N GLU A 12 -6.95 -6.95 23.07
CA GLU A 12 -7.03 -5.48 22.91
C GLU A 12 -7.27 -5.06 21.45
N THR A 13 -7.47 -6.03 20.54
CA THR A 13 -7.71 -5.80 19.10
C THR A 13 -9.06 -6.35 18.66
N GLU A 14 -9.60 -5.76 17.60
CA GLU A 14 -10.81 -6.23 16.93
C GLU A 14 -10.49 -6.59 15.47
N PRO A 15 -11.15 -7.60 14.89
CA PRO A 15 -10.98 -7.95 13.48
C PRO A 15 -11.35 -6.77 12.56
N ALA A 16 -10.56 -6.55 11.51
CA ALA A 16 -10.74 -5.40 10.62
C ALA A 16 -12.06 -5.45 9.84
N GLU A 17 -12.61 -6.64 9.61
CA GLU A 17 -13.88 -6.88 8.93
C GLU A 17 -15.12 -6.44 9.76
N GLU A 18 -14.95 -6.28 11.07
CA GLU A 18 -15.97 -5.83 12.01
C GLU A 18 -16.03 -4.30 12.14
N LEU A 19 -15.08 -3.57 11.51
CA LEU A 19 -15.09 -2.11 11.50
C LEU A 19 -16.40 -1.56 10.91
N GLU A 20 -16.99 -0.61 11.64
CA GLU A 20 -18.29 0.00 11.29
C GLU A 20 -18.23 0.72 9.93
N PHE A 21 -17.14 1.45 9.69
CA PHE A 21 -16.94 2.20 8.45
C PHE A 21 -16.09 1.40 7.46
N LYS A 22 -16.76 0.76 6.51
CA LYS A 22 -16.14 0.03 5.40
C LYS A 22 -15.77 0.99 4.26
N SER A 23 -14.54 1.49 4.29
CA SER A 23 -13.94 2.32 3.24
C SER A 23 -13.11 1.49 2.24
N PRO A 24 -12.88 2.00 1.02
CA PRO A 24 -11.99 1.36 0.04
C PRO A 24 -10.50 1.46 0.43
N VAL A 25 -10.13 2.42 1.29
CA VAL A 25 -8.78 2.58 1.85
C VAL A 25 -8.87 2.56 3.38
N PRO A 26 -8.05 1.78 4.11
CA PRO A 26 -8.10 1.71 5.56
C PRO A 26 -7.99 3.09 6.22
N THR A 27 -8.87 3.40 7.17
CA THR A 27 -8.85 4.65 7.93
C THR A 27 -7.95 4.59 9.16
N ARG A 28 -7.30 3.45 9.39
CA ARG A 28 -6.39 3.19 10.51
C ARG A 28 -5.41 2.08 10.14
N MET A 29 -4.39 1.91 10.97
CA MET A 29 -3.44 0.82 10.82
C MET A 29 -4.13 -0.52 11.10
N VAL A 30 -3.97 -1.48 10.19
CA VAL A 30 -4.45 -2.85 10.34
C VAL A 30 -3.25 -3.75 10.49
N SER A 31 -3.24 -4.59 11.53
CA SER A 31 -2.16 -5.56 11.75
C SER A 31 -2.49 -6.89 11.10
N ASN A 32 -1.46 -7.54 10.57
CA ASN A 32 -1.49 -8.94 10.12
C ASN A 32 -1.25 -9.93 11.29
N GLY A 33 -1.11 -9.43 12.52
CA GLY A 33 -0.79 -10.21 13.71
C GLY A 33 0.69 -10.19 14.09
N GLU A 34 1.55 -9.51 13.34
CA GLU A 34 3.01 -9.44 13.61
C GLU A 34 3.41 -8.24 14.48
N PHE A 35 2.53 -7.24 14.61
CA PHE A 35 2.78 -6.03 15.40
C PHE A 35 1.48 -5.51 16.04
N ASN A 36 1.61 -4.76 17.13
CA ASN A 36 0.46 -4.06 17.72
C ASN A 36 0.13 -2.81 16.88
N PRO A 37 -1.08 -2.71 16.31
CA PRO A 37 -1.45 -1.53 15.54
C PRO A 37 -1.59 -0.32 16.48
N LEU A 38 -1.15 0.86 16.03
CA LEU A 38 -1.38 2.09 16.77
C LEU A 38 -2.87 2.45 16.75
N PRO A 39 -3.39 3.11 17.81
CA PRO A 39 -4.72 3.70 17.78
C PRO A 39 -4.87 4.68 16.60
N GLN A 40 -6.10 4.82 16.09
CA GLN A 40 -6.37 5.78 15.02
C GLN A 40 -5.95 7.20 15.45
N THR A 41 -5.14 7.83 14.62
CA THR A 41 -4.62 9.17 14.87
C THR A 41 -5.69 10.24 14.62
N HIS A 42 -5.44 11.48 15.06
CA HIS A 42 -6.34 12.60 14.78
C HIS A 42 -6.55 12.85 13.28
N ARG A 43 -5.47 12.85 12.49
CA ARG A 43 -5.56 13.04 11.03
C ARG A 43 -6.29 11.87 10.36
N GLN A 44 -6.09 10.65 10.84
CA GLN A 44 -6.84 9.49 10.34
C GLN A 44 -8.36 9.61 10.60
N ARG A 45 -8.77 10.13 11.76
CA ARG A 45 -10.19 10.45 12.03
C ARG A 45 -10.72 11.54 11.08
N GLN A 46 -9.95 12.61 10.86
CA GLN A 46 -10.31 13.65 9.90
C GLN A 46 -10.48 13.11 8.48
N PHE A 47 -9.60 12.20 8.05
CA PHE A 47 -9.71 11.53 6.77
C PHE A 47 -11.01 10.71 6.67
N GLU A 48 -11.31 9.93 7.71
CA GLU A 48 -12.54 9.14 7.77
C GLU A 48 -13.80 10.00 7.70
N GLU A 49 -13.86 11.08 8.47
CA GLU A 49 -14.97 12.05 8.44
C GLU A 49 -15.10 12.70 7.06
N ARG A 50 -13.98 13.14 6.49
CA ARG A 50 -13.97 13.76 5.16
C ARG A 50 -14.46 12.81 4.07
N LEU A 51 -14.06 11.54 4.13
CA LEU A 51 -14.54 10.51 3.20
C LEU A 51 -16.03 10.22 3.40
N LYS A 52 -16.54 10.22 4.64
CA LYS A 52 -17.98 10.10 4.92
C LYS A 52 -18.75 11.24 4.25
N ASP A 53 -18.30 12.48 4.39
CA ASP A 53 -18.96 13.65 3.80
C ASP A 53 -18.98 13.61 2.27
N LEU A 54 -17.83 13.33 1.64
CA LEU A 54 -17.73 13.23 0.19
C LEU A 54 -18.59 12.09 -0.36
N SER A 55 -18.54 10.92 0.27
CA SER A 55 -19.31 9.75 -0.17
C SER A 55 -20.81 9.94 0.02
N GLU A 56 -21.27 10.54 1.11
CA GLU A 56 -22.68 10.86 1.35
C GLU A 56 -23.22 11.85 0.31
N ALA A 57 -22.46 12.92 0.03
CA ALA A 57 -22.85 13.93 -0.95
C ALA A 57 -22.92 13.38 -2.38
N SER A 58 -21.91 12.59 -2.80
CA SER A 58 -21.86 11.99 -4.14
C SER A 58 -22.88 10.87 -4.31
N ALA A 59 -23.02 9.98 -3.32
CA ALA A 59 -23.99 8.88 -3.37
C ALA A 59 -25.43 9.40 -3.52
N ARG A 60 -25.78 10.47 -2.78
CA ARG A 60 -27.09 11.12 -2.87
C ARG A 60 -27.37 11.68 -4.27
N LYS A 61 -26.38 12.32 -4.90
CA LYS A 61 -26.51 12.86 -6.26
C LYS A 61 -26.70 11.76 -7.31
N LEU A 62 -26.06 10.61 -7.08
CA LEU A 62 -26.10 9.44 -7.98
C LEU A 62 -27.26 8.48 -7.70
N GLY A 63 -28.05 8.73 -6.65
CA GLY A 63 -29.20 7.90 -6.29
C GLY A 63 -28.83 6.50 -5.79
N VAL A 64 -27.62 6.32 -5.24
CA VAL A 64 -27.12 5.05 -4.69
C VAL A 64 -26.88 5.16 -3.19
N ASP A 65 -26.78 4.02 -2.50
CA ASP A 65 -26.38 4.05 -1.09
C ASP A 65 -24.87 4.32 -0.93
N ARG A 66 -24.48 4.89 0.21
CA ARG A 66 -23.08 5.26 0.51
C ARG A 66 -22.12 4.06 0.43
N ARG A 67 -22.54 2.86 0.84
CA ARG A 67 -21.68 1.66 0.80
C ARG A 67 -21.50 1.17 -0.63
N GLN A 68 -22.56 1.18 -1.44
CA GLN A 68 -22.46 0.89 -2.87
C GLN A 68 -21.56 1.91 -3.57
N PHE A 69 -21.71 3.20 -3.28
CA PHE A 69 -20.84 4.25 -3.82
C PHE A 69 -19.36 4.00 -3.50
N LEU A 70 -19.03 3.71 -2.23
CA LEU A 70 -17.65 3.45 -1.79
C LEU A 70 -17.01 2.23 -2.45
N ARG A 71 -17.78 1.35 -3.09
CA ARG A 71 -17.30 0.18 -3.85
C ARG A 71 -17.10 0.46 -5.34
N THR A 72 -17.25 1.71 -5.78
CA THR A 72 -17.03 2.14 -7.17
C THR A 72 -15.68 2.83 -7.35
N SER A 73 -15.27 3.07 -8.60
CA SER A 73 -14.11 3.93 -8.90
C SER A 73 -14.26 5.34 -8.35
N CYS A 74 -15.48 5.90 -8.34
CA CYS A 74 -15.75 7.19 -7.68
C CYS A 74 -15.52 7.13 -6.17
N GLY A 75 -15.87 6.00 -5.54
CA GLY A 75 -15.62 5.74 -4.13
C GLY A 75 -14.14 5.72 -3.78
N MET A 76 -13.34 5.06 -4.63
CA MET A 76 -11.87 5.07 -4.49
C MET A 76 -11.29 6.47 -4.70
N ALA A 77 -11.72 7.18 -5.76
CA ALA A 77 -11.29 8.55 -6.01
C ALA A 77 -11.65 9.50 -4.85
N ALA A 78 -12.84 9.36 -4.26
CA ALA A 78 -13.24 10.12 -3.09
C ALA A 78 -12.32 9.87 -1.88
N ALA A 79 -11.82 8.64 -1.69
CA ALA A 79 -10.84 8.34 -0.66
C ALA A 79 -9.51 9.04 -0.91
N PHE A 80 -9.01 9.06 -2.14
CA PHE A 80 -7.78 9.78 -2.48
C PHE A 80 -7.93 11.30 -2.38
N VAL A 81 -9.09 11.86 -2.76
CA VAL A 81 -9.39 13.29 -2.54
C VAL A 81 -9.40 13.60 -1.04
N ALA A 82 -10.06 12.78 -0.22
CA ALA A 82 -10.07 12.97 1.23
C ALA A 82 -8.67 12.84 1.86
N LEU A 83 -7.83 11.92 1.36
CA LEU A 83 -6.44 11.82 1.77
C LEU A 83 -5.66 13.08 1.39
N ASN A 84 -5.85 13.62 0.18
CA ASN A 84 -5.20 14.86 -0.23
C ASN A 84 -5.60 16.05 0.65
N ASP A 85 -6.89 16.16 0.99
CA ASP A 85 -7.42 17.23 1.84
C ASP A 85 -6.78 17.23 3.25
N VAL A 86 -6.43 16.05 3.77
CA VAL A 86 -5.90 15.90 5.14
C VAL A 86 -4.38 15.81 5.17
N PHE A 87 -3.78 15.10 4.21
CA PHE A 87 -2.37 14.73 4.18
C PHE A 87 -1.52 15.56 3.22
N GLY A 88 -2.13 16.37 2.37
CA GLY A 88 -1.47 17.12 1.30
C GLY A 88 -1.55 16.37 -0.04
N PRO A 89 -1.17 17.03 -1.15
CA PRO A 89 -1.39 16.51 -2.52
C PRO A 89 -0.43 15.36 -2.84
N ILE A 90 -0.77 14.15 -2.38
CA ILE A 90 0.04 12.92 -2.56
C ILE A 90 -0.48 12.12 -3.76
N PHE A 91 -1.80 12.12 -3.97
CA PHE A 91 -2.45 11.34 -5.01
C PHE A 91 -2.85 12.23 -6.19
N ASP A 92 -2.56 11.77 -7.42
CA ASP A 92 -3.06 12.41 -8.64
C ASP A 92 -4.51 11.98 -8.90
N VAL A 93 -5.44 12.78 -8.36
CA VAL A 93 -6.89 12.55 -8.42
C VAL A 93 -7.64 13.89 -8.49
N SER A 94 -8.71 13.94 -9.26
CA SER A 94 -9.60 15.08 -9.36
C SER A 94 -10.89 14.90 -8.55
N SER A 95 -11.51 16.01 -8.16
CA SER A 95 -12.86 15.98 -7.57
C SER A 95 -13.93 15.50 -8.55
N ALA A 96 -13.67 15.58 -9.86
CA ALA A 96 -14.58 15.09 -10.89
C ALA A 96 -14.67 13.56 -10.85
N GLU A 97 -13.54 12.86 -10.75
CA GLU A 97 -13.50 11.39 -10.58
C GLU A 97 -14.27 10.94 -9.33
N ALA A 98 -14.23 11.72 -8.24
CA ALA A 98 -14.96 11.42 -7.02
C ALA A 98 -16.49 11.68 -7.09
N ALA A 99 -16.99 12.31 -8.16
CA ALA A 99 -18.38 12.76 -8.26
C ALA A 99 -19.11 12.31 -9.53
N GLN A 100 -18.38 12.05 -10.61
CA GLN A 100 -18.94 11.78 -11.94
C GLN A 100 -18.45 10.41 -12.43
N PRO A 101 -19.36 9.42 -12.57
CA PRO A 101 -19.01 8.09 -13.08
C PRO A 101 -18.28 8.12 -14.42
N GLU A 102 -18.63 9.05 -15.30
CA GLU A 102 -18.01 9.23 -16.61
C GLU A 102 -16.53 9.67 -16.49
N ALA A 103 -16.23 10.62 -15.59
CA ALA A 103 -14.86 11.06 -15.35
C ALA A 103 -14.00 9.94 -14.73
N ALA A 104 -14.56 9.19 -13.77
CA ALA A 104 -13.89 8.04 -13.19
C ALA A 104 -13.65 6.93 -14.24
N ALA A 105 -14.62 6.70 -15.14
CA ALA A 105 -14.48 5.73 -16.23
C ALA A 105 -13.46 6.17 -17.28
N GLU A 106 -13.43 7.46 -17.64
CA GLU A 106 -12.42 8.02 -18.54
C GLU A 106 -11.01 7.82 -18.00
N ARG A 107 -10.77 8.13 -16.72
CA ARG A 107 -9.49 7.87 -16.06
C ARG A 107 -9.12 6.39 -16.12
N ALA A 108 -10.03 5.52 -15.70
CA ALA A 108 -9.80 4.07 -15.70
C ALA A 108 -9.47 3.55 -17.10
N ASN A 109 -10.20 3.98 -18.13
CA ASN A 109 -9.95 3.59 -19.51
C ASN A 109 -8.61 4.11 -20.03
N GLY A 110 -8.24 5.35 -19.68
CA GLY A 110 -6.96 5.94 -20.05
C GLY A 110 -5.75 5.22 -19.46
N LEU A 111 -5.94 4.50 -18.34
CA LEU A 111 -4.89 3.76 -17.63
C LEU A 111 -4.99 2.24 -17.78
N ALA A 112 -6.04 1.71 -18.42
CA ALA A 112 -6.33 0.27 -18.48
C ALA A 112 -5.23 -0.59 -19.13
N GLY A 113 -4.38 0.02 -19.96
CA GLY A 113 -3.27 -0.67 -20.63
C GLY A 113 -1.93 -0.62 -19.88
N GLN A 114 -1.89 -0.05 -18.67
CA GLN A 114 -0.64 0.08 -17.92
C GLN A 114 -0.19 -1.26 -17.35
N PHE A 115 1.12 -1.50 -17.42
CA PHE A 115 1.76 -2.54 -16.62
C PHE A 115 1.97 -2.00 -15.21
N ILE A 116 1.36 -2.67 -14.24
CA ILE A 116 1.51 -2.35 -12.82
C ILE A 116 2.34 -3.47 -12.19
N LEU A 117 3.49 -3.10 -11.63
CA LEU A 117 4.32 -3.96 -10.81
C LEU A 117 4.30 -3.41 -9.39
N ASP A 118 3.79 -4.19 -8.46
CA ASP A 118 3.95 -3.97 -7.03
C ASP A 118 5.09 -4.88 -6.56
N ASP A 119 6.20 -4.28 -6.13
CA ASP A 119 7.36 -4.99 -5.63
C ASP A 119 7.74 -4.52 -4.23
N GLN A 120 8.12 -5.48 -3.39
CA GLN A 120 8.51 -5.23 -2.01
C GLN A 120 10.00 -5.46 -1.85
N VAL A 121 10.71 -4.37 -1.63
CA VAL A 121 12.14 -4.43 -1.34
C VAL A 121 12.41 -4.78 0.12
N HIS A 122 13.46 -5.56 0.35
CA HIS A 122 13.88 -5.99 1.67
C HIS A 122 15.41 -5.89 1.79
N PHE A 123 15.88 -5.56 2.99
CA PHE A 123 17.28 -5.71 3.37
C PHE A 123 17.35 -6.42 4.72
N VAL A 124 18.48 -7.05 4.99
CA VAL A 124 18.76 -7.70 6.27
C VAL A 124 19.69 -6.84 7.12
N ARG A 125 19.59 -6.98 8.44
CA ARG A 125 20.52 -6.34 9.37
C ARG A 125 21.95 -6.82 9.15
N ASP A 126 22.92 -6.02 9.58
CA ASP A 126 24.34 -6.33 9.43
C ASP A 126 24.73 -7.65 10.12
N ASP A 127 24.10 -7.96 11.25
CA ASP A 127 24.34 -9.19 12.02
C ASP A 127 23.65 -10.46 11.47
N TYR A 128 22.87 -10.34 10.39
CA TYR A 128 22.21 -11.48 9.75
C TYR A 128 23.22 -12.40 9.04
N LYS A 129 23.18 -13.69 9.36
CA LYS A 129 24.15 -14.72 8.89
C LYS A 129 23.52 -15.93 8.19
N VAL A 130 22.20 -15.95 7.97
CA VAL A 130 21.53 -17.12 7.38
C VAL A 130 21.71 -17.11 5.86
N GLU A 131 22.49 -18.05 5.33
CA GLU A 131 22.88 -18.07 3.92
C GLU A 131 21.81 -18.63 2.96
N ASP A 132 20.72 -19.22 3.46
CA ASP A 132 19.64 -19.76 2.62
C ASP A 132 19.05 -18.71 1.67
N ILE A 133 19.05 -17.43 2.07
CA ILE A 133 18.59 -16.29 1.26
C ILE A 133 19.44 -16.09 -0.01
N LEU A 134 20.69 -16.58 -0.05
CA LEU A 134 21.52 -16.55 -1.25
C LEU A 134 20.92 -17.37 -2.40
N GLY A 135 20.01 -18.30 -2.09
CA GLY A 135 19.22 -19.01 -3.10
C GLY A 135 18.44 -18.06 -4.02
N LEU A 136 17.94 -16.93 -3.50
CA LEU A 136 17.22 -15.93 -4.30
C LEU A 136 18.15 -15.29 -5.34
N ALA A 137 19.35 -14.85 -4.94
CA ALA A 137 20.35 -14.28 -5.84
C ALA A 137 20.85 -15.31 -6.88
N LYS A 138 21.03 -16.57 -6.49
CA LYS A 138 21.39 -17.66 -7.43
C LYS A 138 20.30 -17.84 -8.48
N TYR A 139 19.04 -17.92 -8.06
CA TYR A 139 17.90 -18.07 -8.95
C TYR A 139 17.77 -16.88 -9.91
N ALA A 140 17.81 -15.65 -9.37
CA ALA A 140 17.75 -14.44 -10.17
C ALA A 140 18.90 -14.36 -11.18
N GLY A 141 20.12 -14.71 -10.77
CA GLY A 141 21.30 -14.77 -11.66
C GLY A 141 21.17 -15.81 -12.78
N GLN A 142 20.48 -16.92 -12.54
CA GLN A 142 20.29 -17.98 -13.55
C GLN A 142 19.14 -17.69 -14.51
N HIS A 143 18.10 -17.00 -14.06
CA HIS A 143 16.84 -16.91 -14.79
C HIS A 143 16.46 -15.50 -15.26
N TRP A 144 16.90 -14.46 -14.58
CA TRP A 144 16.40 -13.09 -14.80
C TRP A 144 17.50 -12.10 -15.16
N ASN A 145 18.60 -12.09 -14.40
CA ASN A 145 19.70 -11.16 -14.60
C ASN A 145 21.07 -11.86 -14.48
N PRO A 146 21.57 -12.47 -15.58
CA PRO A 146 22.88 -13.13 -15.61
C PRO A 146 24.08 -12.23 -15.28
N ALA A 147 23.92 -10.90 -15.34
CA ALA A 147 24.97 -9.98 -14.95
C ALA A 147 25.24 -10.01 -13.44
N LEU A 148 24.26 -10.39 -12.61
CA LEU A 148 24.43 -10.58 -11.16
C LEU A 148 25.55 -11.58 -10.85
N LEU A 149 25.73 -12.62 -11.68
CA LEU A 149 26.78 -13.62 -11.45
C LEU A 149 28.19 -13.10 -11.75
N LYS A 150 28.31 -11.93 -12.39
CA LYS A 150 29.58 -11.38 -12.89
C LYS A 150 29.99 -10.09 -12.19
N ASP A 151 29.11 -9.50 -11.37
CA ASP A 151 29.45 -8.29 -10.63
C ASP A 151 30.45 -8.59 -9.49
N GLN A 152 31.00 -7.51 -8.91
CA GLN A 152 32.04 -7.61 -7.88
C GLN A 152 31.53 -8.18 -6.54
N ILE A 153 30.23 -8.06 -6.26
CA ILE A 153 29.63 -8.52 -4.99
C ILE A 153 29.47 -10.04 -5.04
N GLY A 154 29.19 -10.61 -6.22
CA GLY A 154 29.00 -12.04 -6.41
C GLY A 154 27.85 -12.59 -5.55
N ILE A 155 27.72 -13.91 -5.39
CA ILE A 155 26.65 -14.48 -4.56
C ILE A 155 27.08 -14.48 -3.09
N SER A 156 26.88 -13.34 -2.42
CA SER A 156 27.25 -13.10 -1.02
C SER A 156 26.12 -12.39 -0.25
N LEU A 157 26.19 -12.45 1.09
CA LEU A 157 25.20 -11.79 1.96
C LEU A 157 25.22 -10.26 1.84
N ASP A 158 26.33 -9.69 1.35
CA ASP A 158 26.50 -8.26 1.13
C ASP A 158 25.43 -7.69 0.18
N ARG A 159 24.91 -8.51 -0.75
CA ARG A 159 23.79 -8.13 -1.62
C ARG A 159 22.55 -7.66 -0.89
N TYR A 160 22.28 -8.25 0.27
CA TYR A 160 21.07 -8.00 1.04
C TYR A 160 21.31 -7.01 2.18
N LYS A 161 22.54 -6.50 2.34
CA LYS A 161 22.84 -5.50 3.37
C LYS A 161 22.31 -4.14 2.96
N PHE A 162 22.06 -3.31 3.97
CA PHE A 162 21.46 -1.99 3.79
C PHE A 162 22.28 -1.09 2.87
N GLU A 163 23.61 -1.15 2.94
CA GLU A 163 24.50 -0.37 2.07
C GLU A 163 24.29 -0.71 0.59
N ASN A 164 24.27 -2.00 0.25
CA ASN A 164 24.01 -2.42 -1.12
C ASN A 164 22.58 -2.10 -1.56
N PHE A 165 21.60 -2.26 -0.67
CA PHE A 165 20.22 -1.86 -0.93
C PHE A 165 20.11 -0.38 -1.31
N LEU A 166 20.75 0.51 -0.54
CA LEU A 166 20.75 1.94 -0.84
C LEU A 166 21.36 2.24 -2.20
N LYS A 167 22.51 1.63 -2.50
CA LYS A 167 23.18 1.78 -3.78
C LYS A 167 22.29 1.33 -4.93
N GLU A 168 21.84 0.08 -4.91
CA GLU A 168 21.09 -0.52 -6.04
C GLU A 168 19.73 0.13 -6.26
N VAL A 169 19.01 0.52 -5.19
CA VAL A 169 17.63 1.04 -5.31
C VAL A 169 17.59 2.54 -5.54
N TYR A 170 18.50 3.31 -4.93
CA TYR A 170 18.41 4.78 -4.96
C TYR A 170 19.54 5.49 -5.70
N LEU A 171 20.67 4.82 -5.98
CA LEU A 171 21.81 5.44 -6.68
C LEU A 171 21.99 4.91 -8.10
N ASP A 172 21.86 3.59 -8.26
CA ASP A 172 22.11 2.91 -9.52
C ASP A 172 20.83 2.61 -10.30
N SER A 173 19.67 2.74 -9.65
CA SER A 173 18.37 2.57 -10.31
C SER A 173 18.04 3.81 -11.14
N ASP A 174 17.60 3.60 -12.38
CA ASP A 174 17.08 4.66 -13.26
C ASP A 174 15.64 5.08 -12.91
N THR A 175 15.18 4.84 -11.68
CA THR A 175 13.81 5.17 -11.21
C THR A 175 13.50 6.65 -11.22
#